data_AF-A0A2T6G3V2-F1
#
_entry.id   AF-A0A2T6G3V2-F1
#
_cell.length_a   1.000
_cell.length_b   1.000
_cell.length_c   1.000
_cell.angle_alpha   90.00
_cell.angle_beta   90.00
_cell.angle_gamma   90.00
#
_symmetry.space_group_name_H-M   'P 1'
#
loop_
_entity.id
_entity.type
_entity.pdbx_description
1 polymer ?
#
loop_
_entity_poly.entity_id
_entity_poly.type
_entity_poly.pdbx_seq_one_letter_code
_entity_poly.pdbx_strand_id
1 'polypeptide(L)' 'MVPWKKYTGRTVEIIYGDRSGQFSKRRIVIRSVQPAFIRAYCMERGAVRCFAIDRILAAQPIPSPKQTPSARQRELA' A
#
# COMPACT_ATOMS: atom_id res chain seq x y z
N MET A 1 16.93 0.51 -4.99
CA MET A 1 16.16 1.03 -3.83
C MET A 1 14.81 1.55 -4.32
N VAL A 2 13.69 1.06 -3.77
CA VAL A 2 12.34 1.52 -4.16
C VAL A 2 12.05 2.87 -3.49
N PRO A 3 11.65 3.92 -4.22
CA PRO A 3 11.36 5.24 -3.62
C PRO A 3 9.96 5.24 -2.98
N TRP A 4 9.82 4.57 -1.82
CA TRP A 4 8.54 4.35 -1.12
C TRP A 4 7.69 5.60 -0.90
N LYS A 5 8.33 6.76 -0.68
CA LYS A 5 7.64 8.05 -0.46
C LYS A 5 6.63 8.38 -1.57
N LYS A 6 6.89 7.99 -2.83
CA LYS A 6 5.99 8.26 -3.98
C LYS A 6 4.66 7.50 -3.93
N TYR A 7 4.57 6.50 -3.07
CA TYR A 7 3.38 5.66 -2.91
C TYR A 7 2.56 6.03 -1.68
N THR A 8 2.90 7.11 -0.97
CA THR A 8 2.12 7.61 0.18
C THR A 8 0.68 7.92 -0.27
N GLY A 9 -0.29 7.46 0.50
CA GLY A 9 -1.72 7.55 0.19
C GLY A 9 -2.22 6.53 -0.84
N ARG A 10 -1.34 5.72 -1.43
CA ARG A 10 -1.70 4.72 -2.45
C ARG A 10 -1.76 3.32 -1.87
N THR A 11 -2.55 2.47 -2.52
CA THR A 11 -2.56 1.03 -2.25
C THR A 11 -1.40 0.38 -2.99
N VAL A 12 -0.60 -0.38 -2.25
CA VAL A 12 0.51 -1.18 -2.78
C VAL A 12 0.29 -2.61 -2.34
N GLU A 13 0.43 -3.54 -3.27
CA GLU A 13 0.50 -4.96 -2.98
C GLU A 13 1.96 -5.35 -2.72
N ILE A 14 2.23 -6.06 -1.64
CA ILE A 14 3.57 -6.49 -1.25
C ILE A 14 3.61 -8.00 -1.01
N ILE A 15 4.79 -8.59 -1.24
CA ILE A 15 5.17 -9.88 -0.65
C ILE A 15 6.02 -9.57 0.58
N TYR A 16 5.52 -9.93 1.76
CA TYR A 16 6.16 -9.65 3.05
C TYR A 16 6.64 -10.94 3.69
N GLY A 17 7.95 -11.03 3.92
CA GLY A 17 8.58 -12.11 4.67
C GLY A 17 8.48 -11.89 6.18
N ASP A 18 8.23 -12.95 6.94
CA ASP A 18 8.38 -12.94 8.39
C ASP A 18 9.73 -13.50 8.83
N ARG A 19 9.90 -13.71 10.14
CA ARG A 19 11.16 -14.17 10.74
C ARG A 19 11.38 -15.68 10.61
N SER A 20 10.33 -16.46 10.33
CA SER A 20 10.43 -17.92 10.18
C SER A 20 10.63 -18.33 8.71
N GLY A 21 10.83 -17.36 7.81
CA GLY A 21 11.01 -17.61 6.37
C GLY A 21 9.70 -17.77 5.61
N GLN A 22 8.55 -17.61 6.28
CA GLN A 22 7.26 -17.61 5.60
C GLN A 22 6.99 -16.24 4.98
N PHE A 23 6.26 -16.22 3.88
CA PHE A 23 5.85 -14.98 3.25
C PHE A 23 4.34 -14.91 3.07
N SER A 24 3.85 -13.68 3.01
CA SER A 24 2.44 -13.38 2.84
C SER A 24 2.26 -12.28 1.81
N LYS A 25 1.24 -12.43 0.97
CA LYS A 25 0.78 -11.39 0.05
C LYS A 25 -0.15 -10.43 0.80
N ARG A 26 0.10 -9.12 0.72
CA ARG A 26 -0.64 -8.10 1.48
C ARG A 26 -0.93 -6.86 0.67
N ARG A 27 -2.13 -6.31 0.79
CA ARG A 27 -2.50 -4.99 0.28
C ARG A 27 -2.43 -3.98 1.41
N ILE A 28 -1.57 -2.98 1.21
CA ILE A 28 -1.30 -1.95 2.21
C ILE A 28 -1.58 -0.56 1.64
N VAL A 29 -2.21 0.30 2.43
CA VAL A 29 -2.30 1.74 2.13
C VAL A 29 -1.19 2.45 2.89
N ILE A 30 -0.20 2.97 2.17
CA ILE A 30 0.97 3.61 2.78
C ILE A 30 0.55 4.94 3.43
N ARG A 31 0.77 5.07 4.73
CA ARG A 31 0.46 6.30 5.48
C ARG A 31 1.69 7.16 5.70
N SER A 32 2.82 6.56 6.05
CA SER A 32 4.10 7.26 6.16
C SER A 32 5.27 6.31 5.92
N VAL A 33 6.38 6.89 5.44
CA VAL A 33 7.60 6.16 5.12
C VAL A 33 8.73 6.70 6.00
N GLN A 34 9.36 5.80 6.75
CA GLN A 34 10.54 6.05 7.56
C GLN A 34 11.75 5.31 6.97
N PRO A 35 12.99 5.61 7.37
CA PRO A 35 14.18 5.02 6.75
C PRO A 35 14.19 3.49 6.71
N ALA A 36 13.69 2.83 7.77
CA ALA A 36 13.71 1.37 7.89
C ALA A 36 12.33 0.71 7.81
N PHE A 37 11.23 1.46 7.91
CA PHE A 37 9.89 0.89 7.97
C PHE A 37 8.82 1.79 7.34
N ILE A 38 7.74 1.14 6.92
CA ILE A 38 6.56 1.76 6.34
C ILE A 38 5.40 1.58 7.33
N ARG A 39 4.78 2.69 7.75
CA ARG A 39 3.53 2.64 8.49
C ARG A 39 2.39 2.63 7.49
N ALA A 40 1.58 1.57 7.50
CA ALA A 40 0.52 1.38 6.53
C ALA A 40 -0.72 0.72 7.14
N TYR A 41 -1.87 0.96 6.55
CA TYR A 41 -3.08 0.19 6.86
C TYR A 41 -3.06 -1.12 6.08
N CYS A 42 -3.06 -2.26 6.78
CA CYS A 42 -3.07 -3.59 6.17
C CYS A 42 -4.53 -4.04 6.00
N MET A 43 -4.96 -4.23 4.76
CA MET A 43 -6.34 -4.58 4.45
C MET A 43 -6.71 -5.97 4.99
N GLU A 44 -5.80 -6.94 4.92
CA GLU A 44 -6.03 -8.32 5.39
C GLU A 44 -6.18 -8.42 6.91
N ARG A 45 -5.71 -7.40 7.65
CA ARG A 45 -5.80 -7.37 9.12
C ARG A 45 -6.74 -6.28 9.63
N GLY A 46 -7.26 -5.42 8.75
CA GLY A 46 -8.12 -4.31 9.13
C GLY A 46 -7.47 -3.27 10.06
N ALA A 47 -6.13 -3.21 10.11
CA ALA A 47 -5.40 -2.44 11.12
C ALA A 47 -4.14 -1.74 10.59
N VAL A 48 -3.73 -0.67 11.26
CA VAL A 48 -2.45 0.02 10.98
C VAL A 48 -1.29 -0.78 11.56
N ARG A 49 -0.27 -1.06 10.74
CA ARG A 49 0.92 -1.82 11.11
C ARG A 49 2.18 -1.20 10.52
N CYS A 50 3.32 -1.51 11.12
CA CYS A 50 4.64 -1.18 10.58
C CYS A 50 5.22 -2.38 9.84
N PHE A 51 5.69 -2.16 8.61
CA PHE A 51 6.35 -3.15 7.77
C PHE A 51 7.82 -2.76 7.61
N ALA A 52 8.73 -3.65 8.00
CA ALA A 52 10.16 -3.41 7.81
C ALA A 52 10.51 -3.49 6.31
N ILE A 53 11.25 -2.52 5.80
CA ILE A 53 11.51 -2.39 4.36
C ILE A 53 12.36 -3.55 3.85
N ASP A 54 13.32 -4.00 4.65
CA ASP A 54 14.19 -5.15 4.37
C ASP A 54 13.43 -6.49 4.25
N ARG A 55 12.22 -6.56 4.79
CA ARG A 55 11.33 -7.73 4.72
C ARG A 55 10.30 -7.66 3.59
N ILE A 56 10.32 -6.60 2.79
CA ILE A 56 9.48 -6.51 1.59
C ILE A 56 10.25 -7.11 0.42
N LEU A 57 9.83 -8.31 0.01
CA LEU A 57 10.50 -9.10 -1.03
C LEU A 57 10.11 -8.66 -2.44
N ALA A 58 8.88 -8.18 -2.61
CA ALA A 58 8.36 -7.63 -3.85
C ALA A 58 7.26 -6.60 -3.57
N ALA A 59 7.06 -5.67 -4.50
CA ALA A 59 6.04 -4.63 -4.37
C ALA A 59 5.48 -4.20 -5.73
N GLN A 60 4.16 -4.10 -5.81
CA GLN A 60 3.44 -3.65 -7.00
C GLN A 60 2.39 -2.60 -6.61
N PRO A 61 2.47 -1.37 -7.13
CA PRO A 61 1.42 -0.37 -6.94
C PRO A 61 0.13 -0.84 -7.61
N ILE A 62 -0.99 -0.72 -6.91
CA ILE A 62 -2.31 -1.01 -7.48
C ILE A 62 -2.83 0.30 -8.06
N PRO A 63 -3.15 0.37 -9.37
CA PRO A 63 -3.82 1.53 -9.95
C PRO A 63 -5.11 1.80 -9.17
N SER A 64 -5.26 3.01 -8.64
CA SER A 64 -6.59 3.45 -8.21
C SER A 64 -7.51 3.43 -9.42
N PRO A 65 -8.77 2.97 -9.30
CA PRO A 65 -9.75 3.21 -10.34
C PRO A 65 -9.69 4.71 -10.68
N LYS A 66 -9.53 5.05 -11.97
CA LYS A 66 -9.74 6.43 -12.39
C LYS A 66 -11.14 6.78 -11.89
N GLN A 67 -11.26 7.80 -11.05
CA GLN A 67 -12.57 8.31 -10.69
C GLN A 67 -13.21 8.78 -12.00
N THR A 68 -14.04 7.93 -12.61
CA THR A 68 -15.00 8.42 -13.59
C THR A 68 -15.86 9.40 -12.81
N PRO A 69 -16.00 10.66 -13.25
CA PRO A 69 -16.90 11.60 -12.60
C PRO A 69 -18.24 10.89 -12.44
N SER A 70 -18.71 10.77 -11.19
CA SER A 70 -20.00 10.14 -10.92
C SER A 70 -21.04 10.83 -11.80
N ALA A 71 -21.93 10.06 -12.42
CA ALA A 71 -22.94 10.56 -13.35
C ALA A 71 -23.74 11.76 -12.80
N ARG A 72 -23.82 11.89 -11.46
CA ARG A 72 -24.45 13.00 -10.73
C ARG A 72 -23.89 14.39 -11.02
N GLN A 73 -22.66 14.51 -11.54
CA GLN A 73 -22.06 15.82 -11.87
C GLN A 73 -22.36 16.30 -13.30
N ARG A 74 -23.09 15.51 -14.11
CA ARG A 74 -23.44 15.89 -15.50
C ARG A 74 -24.79 16.59 -15.66
N GLU A 75 -25.66 16.55 -14.65
CA GLU A 75 -27.03 17.12 -14.73
C GLU A 75 -27.12 18.60 -14.29
N LEU A 76 -25.99 19.28 -14.05
CA LEU A 76 -25.96 20.66 -13.55
C LEU A 76 -25.12 21.61 -14.44
N ALA A 77 -24.88 21.26 -15.70
CA ALA A 77 -24.14 22.11 -16.66
C ALA A 77 -24.96 22.34 -17.93
#